data_AF-A0A845ZQL3-F1
#
_entry.id   AF-A0A845ZQL3-F1
#
_cell.length_a   1.000
_cell.length_b   1.000
_cell.length_c   1.000
_cell.angle_alpha   90.00
_cell.angle_beta   90.00
_cell.angle_gamma   90.00
#
_symmetry.space_group_name_H-M   'P 1'
#
loop_
_entity.id
_entity.type
_entity.pdbx_description
1 polymer ?
#
loop_
_entity_poly.entity_id
_entity_poly.type
_entity_poly.pdbx_seq_one_letter_code
_entity_poly.pdbx_strand_id
1 'polypeptide(L)'
;MKKILVLWTTFRSTSTAFKMMMQARGDFIVLHEPFSLYYFGSEERKSDRCAKAEINPAYNFQPLFQDLINKAQSQPVFIKDMALYIYERADEAFLSHFNHTFLIRHPAKSLPSLFAGWPDFHLSETGYAELYQLFEVTKAFLGQVPPLIDSDDLVQKPEATIKAYCDAVGIPFMPQALKWDPKICSKIWTLPWEGDWHTYLQSSREFKERDRKNYVSVENNEHLKQAYDYCLPYYQRLYEHRLRIE
;
A
#
# COMPACT_ATOMS: atom_id res chain seq x y z
N MET A 1 -0.61 -20.00 14.65
CA MET A 1 0.33 -19.16 13.88
C MET A 1 -0.15 -17.72 13.98
N LYS A 2 0.75 -16.74 14.19
CA LYS A 2 0.33 -15.33 14.20
C LYS A 2 0.00 -14.91 12.76
N LYS A 3 -1.16 -14.29 12.55
CA LYS A 3 -1.52 -13.73 11.25
C LYS A 3 -0.65 -12.50 10.98
N ILE A 4 -0.30 -12.29 9.71
CA ILE A 4 0.46 -11.12 9.26
C ILE A 4 -0.50 -9.93 9.19
N LEU A 5 -0.17 -8.81 9.82
CA LEU A 5 -0.93 -7.57 9.64
C LEU A 5 -0.52 -6.96 8.29
N VAL A 6 -1.49 -6.73 7.41
CA VAL A 6 -1.21 -6.23 6.06
C VAL A 6 -1.97 -4.96 5.76
N LEU A 7 -1.28 -4.00 5.14
CA LEU A 7 -1.85 -2.81 4.56
C LEU A 7 -1.84 -2.91 3.03
N TRP A 8 -3.01 -3.20 2.45
CA TRP A 8 -3.24 -3.22 1.01
C TRP A 8 -3.54 -1.82 0.49
N THR A 9 -2.86 -1.41 -0.57
CA THR A 9 -2.94 -0.03 -1.07
C THR A 9 -2.96 0.04 -2.59
N THR A 10 -3.32 1.22 -3.11
CA THR A 10 -2.91 1.64 -4.47
C THR A 10 -1.55 2.34 -4.42
N PHE A 11 -0.96 2.58 -5.58
CA PHE A 11 0.17 3.50 -5.68
C PHE A 11 -0.19 4.91 -5.18
N ARG A 12 0.82 5.63 -4.69
CA ARG A 12 0.76 7.06 -4.34
C ARG A 12 -0.28 7.41 -3.25
N SER A 13 -0.65 6.46 -2.41
CA SER A 13 -1.71 6.53 -1.39
C SER A 13 -1.27 7.00 0.00
N THR A 14 -0.03 7.47 0.19
CA THR A 14 0.64 7.73 1.49
C THR A 14 1.02 6.47 2.29
N SER A 15 0.84 5.29 1.70
CA SER A 15 1.17 3.98 2.27
C SER A 15 2.56 3.86 2.88
N THR A 16 3.57 4.51 2.32
CA THR A 16 4.91 4.34 2.83
C THR A 16 5.20 5.23 4.03
N ALA A 17 4.55 6.38 4.18
CA ALA A 17 4.57 7.12 5.44
C ALA A 17 3.93 6.26 6.55
N PHE A 18 2.84 5.54 6.23
CA PHE A 18 2.24 4.57 7.14
C PHE A 18 3.23 3.45 7.52
N LYS A 19 3.94 2.89 6.54
CA LYS A 19 5.02 1.92 6.79
C LYS A 19 6.09 2.48 7.72
N MET A 20 6.50 3.74 7.53
CA MET A 20 7.50 4.38 8.39
C MET A 20 7.00 4.52 9.84
N MET A 21 5.73 4.89 10.03
CA MET A 21 5.09 4.87 11.35
C MET A 21 5.14 3.47 11.95
N MET A 22 4.74 2.43 11.21
CA MET A 22 4.79 1.05 11.70
C MET A 22 6.21 0.61 12.08
N GLN A 23 7.22 1.02 11.31
CA GLN A 23 8.62 0.76 11.61
C GLN A 23 9.09 1.48 12.88
N ALA A 24 8.63 2.72 13.10
CA ALA A 24 8.98 3.53 14.27
C ALA A 24 8.39 3.00 15.58
N ARG A 25 7.34 2.18 15.52
CA ARG A 25 6.78 1.51 16.70
C ARG A 25 7.76 0.50 17.32
N GLY A 26 8.57 -0.16 16.49
CA GLY A 26 9.58 -1.14 16.94
C GLY A 26 9.02 -2.48 17.43
N ASP A 27 7.71 -2.74 17.33
CA ASP A 27 7.03 -3.94 17.81
C ASP A 27 6.66 -4.95 16.71
N PHE A 28 7.05 -4.68 15.45
CA PHE A 28 6.84 -5.56 14.29
C PHE A 28 8.12 -5.76 13.47
N ILE A 29 8.27 -6.92 12.82
CA ILE A 29 9.02 -6.97 11.56
C ILE A 29 8.18 -6.22 10.54
N VAL A 30 8.75 -5.19 9.95
CA VAL A 30 8.09 -4.41 8.90
C VAL A 30 8.75 -4.71 7.56
N LEU A 31 7.96 -5.22 6.61
CA LEU A 31 8.41 -5.49 5.25
C LEU A 31 7.77 -4.53 4.27
N HIS A 32 8.57 -4.07 3.31
CA HIS A 32 8.14 -3.17 2.27
C HIS A 32 7.89 -3.94 0.98
N GLU A 33 6.60 -4.07 0.64
CA GLU A 33 6.12 -4.56 -0.65
C GLU A 33 6.74 -5.91 -1.06
N PRO A 34 6.73 -6.95 -0.19
CA PRO A 34 7.29 -8.25 -0.56
C PRO A 34 6.72 -8.79 -1.87
N PHE A 35 5.43 -8.60 -2.15
CA PHE A 35 4.81 -9.09 -3.39
C PHE A 35 5.24 -8.30 -4.65
N SER A 36 5.93 -7.16 -4.52
CA SER A 36 6.56 -6.52 -5.68
C SER A 36 7.65 -7.40 -6.29
N LEU A 37 8.35 -8.18 -5.46
CA LEU A 37 9.36 -9.14 -5.91
C LEU A 37 8.72 -10.23 -6.77
N TYR A 38 7.57 -10.74 -6.33
CA TYR A 38 6.75 -11.66 -7.11
C TYR A 38 6.31 -11.03 -8.45
N TYR A 39 5.76 -9.82 -8.39
CA TYR A 39 5.16 -9.17 -9.55
C TYR A 39 6.17 -8.76 -10.62
N PHE A 40 7.39 -8.35 -10.24
CA PHE A 40 8.41 -7.80 -11.15
C PHE A 40 9.66 -8.67 -11.33
N GLY A 41 10.05 -9.46 -10.33
CA GLY A 41 11.37 -10.11 -10.26
C GLY A 41 11.34 -11.64 -10.20
N SER A 42 10.18 -12.26 -10.29
CA SER A 42 10.02 -13.72 -10.27
C SER A 42 9.95 -14.32 -11.69
N GLU A 43 10.06 -15.65 -11.79
CA GLU A 43 9.79 -16.37 -13.05
C GLU A 43 8.30 -16.31 -13.42
N GLU A 44 7.46 -16.08 -12.42
CA GLU A 44 6.01 -15.94 -12.50
C GLU A 44 5.56 -14.47 -12.66
N ARG A 45 6.49 -13.55 -12.94
CA ARG A 45 6.23 -12.10 -12.97
C ARG A 45 5.07 -11.75 -13.88
N LYS A 46 4.34 -10.70 -13.50
CA LYS A 46 3.09 -10.26 -14.14
C LYS A 46 3.24 -8.96 -14.93
N SER A 47 4.44 -8.40 -14.95
CA SER A 47 4.74 -7.16 -15.63
C SER A 47 6.13 -7.18 -16.24
N ASP A 48 6.23 -6.65 -17.46
CA ASP A 48 7.49 -6.46 -18.16
C ASP A 48 8.13 -5.08 -17.90
N ARG A 49 7.54 -4.27 -17.01
CA ARG A 49 8.09 -2.96 -16.65
C ARG A 49 9.52 -3.07 -16.06
N CYS A 50 9.83 -4.20 -15.43
CA CYS A 50 11.18 -4.55 -14.95
C CYS A 50 11.86 -5.64 -15.81
N ALA A 51 11.63 -5.69 -17.13
CA ALA A 51 12.13 -6.78 -17.98
C ALA A 51 13.66 -7.01 -17.92
N LYS A 52 14.44 -5.97 -17.58
CA LYS A 52 15.91 -6.03 -17.44
C LYS A 52 16.39 -6.44 -16.04
N ALA A 53 15.51 -6.51 -15.04
CA ALA A 53 15.87 -6.97 -13.71
C ALA A 53 16.21 -8.46 -13.75
N GLU A 54 17.20 -8.88 -12.96
CA GLU A 54 17.52 -10.29 -12.80
C GLU A 54 16.32 -11.03 -12.17
N ILE A 55 15.95 -12.14 -12.79
CA ILE A 55 14.89 -13.02 -12.28
C ILE A 55 15.48 -13.87 -11.16
N ASN A 56 14.75 -14.00 -10.05
CA ASN A 56 15.13 -14.84 -8.93
C ASN A 56 14.00 -15.82 -8.59
N PRO A 57 14.21 -17.14 -8.71
CA PRO A 57 13.21 -18.15 -8.34
C PRO A 57 12.75 -18.07 -6.88
N ALA A 58 13.56 -17.50 -5.98
CA ALA A 58 13.15 -17.25 -4.60
C ALA A 58 12.02 -16.22 -4.48
N TYR A 59 11.76 -15.44 -5.53
CA TYR A 59 10.66 -14.48 -5.60
C TYR A 59 9.39 -15.07 -6.21
N ASN A 60 9.41 -16.32 -6.68
CA ASN A 60 8.19 -17.03 -7.06
C ASN A 60 7.21 -17.05 -5.87
N PHE A 61 5.91 -17.14 -6.16
CA PHE A 61 4.89 -16.92 -5.14
C PHE A 61 5.08 -17.83 -3.92
N GLN A 62 5.27 -19.14 -4.14
CA GLN A 62 5.39 -20.12 -3.07
C GLN A 62 6.59 -19.87 -2.13
N PRO A 63 7.85 -19.78 -2.60
CA PRO A 63 8.98 -19.52 -1.70
C PRO A 63 8.88 -18.18 -0.98
N LEU A 64 8.42 -17.13 -1.67
CA LEU A 64 8.21 -15.82 -1.07
C LEU A 64 7.15 -15.87 0.04
N PHE A 65 6.01 -16.50 -0.24
CA PHE A 65 4.91 -16.63 0.71
C PHE A 65 5.31 -17.47 1.93
N GLN A 66 6.07 -18.55 1.72
CA GLN A 66 6.59 -19.37 2.81
C GLN A 66 7.59 -18.61 3.69
N ASP A 67 8.44 -17.75 3.12
CA ASP A 67 9.33 -16.88 3.90
C ASP A 67 8.52 -15.91 4.79
N LEU A 68 7.46 -15.29 4.26
CA LEU A 68 6.57 -14.44 5.05
C LEU A 68 5.93 -15.20 6.21
N ILE A 69 5.41 -16.40 5.95
CA ILE A 69 4.84 -17.27 6.97
C ILE A 69 5.87 -17.63 8.04
N ASN A 70 7.08 -18.00 7.65
CA ASN A 70 8.15 -18.37 8.57
C ASN A 70 8.54 -17.20 9.47
N LYS A 71 8.64 -15.98 8.94
CA LYS A 71 8.90 -14.77 9.76
C LYS A 71 7.80 -14.55 10.80
N ALA A 72 6.53 -14.71 10.40
CA ALA A 72 5.37 -14.55 11.28
C ALA A 72 5.29 -15.58 12.42
N GLN A 73 5.98 -16.72 12.31
CA GLN A 73 6.08 -17.69 13.42
C GLN A 73 6.92 -17.15 14.57
N SER A 74 7.95 -16.36 14.29
CA SER A 74 8.90 -15.85 15.29
C SER A 74 8.41 -14.60 16.02
N GLN A 75 7.80 -13.65 15.30
CA GLN A 75 7.38 -12.36 15.85
C GLN A 75 6.27 -11.74 14.99
N PRO A 76 5.52 -10.75 15.51
CA PRO A 76 4.51 -10.04 14.72
C PRO A 76 5.13 -9.44 13.44
N VAL A 77 4.46 -9.65 12.31
CA VAL A 77 4.87 -9.11 11.01
C VAL A 77 3.82 -8.13 10.53
N PHE A 78 4.29 -6.96 10.07
CA PHE A 78 3.52 -6.01 9.30
C PHE A 78 4.08 -5.93 7.88
N ILE A 79 3.21 -6.00 6.87
CA ILE A 79 3.60 -5.75 5.48
C ILE A 79 2.75 -4.63 4.91
N LYS A 80 3.37 -3.75 4.12
CA LYS A 80 2.67 -2.78 3.28
C LYS A 80 2.85 -3.21 1.84
N ASP A 81 1.76 -3.37 1.10
CA ASP A 81 1.80 -3.91 -0.26
C ASP A 81 0.76 -3.27 -1.19
N MET A 82 0.94 -3.42 -2.50
CA MET A 82 -0.05 -3.00 -3.50
C MET A 82 -0.98 -4.18 -3.76
N ALA A 83 -2.29 -3.93 -3.78
CA ALA A 83 -3.24 -4.98 -4.15
C ALA A 83 -2.99 -5.50 -5.57
N LEU A 84 -2.56 -4.62 -6.49
CA LEU A 84 -2.18 -4.97 -7.87
C LEU A 84 -1.21 -6.15 -7.94
N TYR A 85 -0.32 -6.31 -6.97
CA TYR A 85 0.71 -7.34 -7.05
C TYR A 85 0.19 -8.75 -6.78
N ILE A 86 -0.96 -8.88 -6.11
CA ILE A 86 -1.37 -10.18 -5.55
C ILE A 86 -2.88 -10.48 -5.62
N TYR A 87 -3.71 -9.55 -6.10
CA TYR A 87 -5.17 -9.71 -6.10
C TYR A 87 -5.67 -11.00 -6.79
N GLU A 88 -4.95 -11.48 -7.81
CA GLU A 88 -5.27 -12.72 -8.53
C GLU A 88 -5.08 -14.00 -7.71
N ARG A 89 -4.37 -13.92 -6.58
CA ARG A 89 -4.06 -15.06 -5.68
C ARG A 89 -4.84 -15.02 -4.37
N ALA A 90 -5.80 -14.11 -4.24
CA ALA A 90 -6.54 -13.87 -3.01
C ALA A 90 -7.68 -14.86 -2.76
N ASP A 91 -7.37 -16.16 -2.74
CA ASP A 91 -8.31 -17.21 -2.31
C ASP A 91 -8.43 -17.30 -0.78
N GLU A 92 -9.40 -18.06 -0.28
CA GLU A 92 -9.63 -18.20 1.17
C GLU A 92 -8.40 -18.73 1.92
N ALA A 93 -7.63 -19.62 1.29
CA ALA A 93 -6.41 -20.16 1.89
C ALA A 93 -5.40 -19.03 2.10
N PHE A 94 -5.12 -18.22 1.08
CA PHE A 94 -4.25 -17.04 1.16
C PHE A 94 -4.74 -16.03 2.21
N LEU A 95 -6.01 -15.63 2.12
CA LEU A 95 -6.61 -14.63 3.02
C LEU A 95 -6.55 -15.06 4.49
N SER A 96 -6.62 -16.37 4.77
CA SER A 96 -6.57 -16.89 6.15
C SER A 96 -5.28 -16.55 6.90
N HIS A 97 -4.19 -16.24 6.20
CA HIS A 97 -2.89 -15.92 6.79
C HIS A 97 -2.75 -14.48 7.30
N PHE A 98 -3.70 -13.60 6.99
CA PHE A 98 -3.56 -12.17 7.22
C PHE A 98 -4.66 -11.55 8.10
N ASN A 99 -4.30 -10.48 8.79
CA ASN A 99 -5.22 -9.47 9.30
C ASN A 99 -5.23 -8.32 8.29
N HIS A 100 -6.32 -8.21 7.52
CA HIS A 100 -6.39 -7.33 6.36
C HIS A 100 -6.77 -5.91 6.73
N THR A 101 -6.03 -4.95 6.20
CA THR A 101 -6.36 -3.52 6.27
C THR A 101 -6.09 -2.86 4.94
N PHE A 102 -6.75 -1.74 4.67
CA PHE A 102 -6.74 -1.06 3.39
C PHE A 102 -6.43 0.43 3.57
N LEU A 103 -5.75 1.03 2.59
CA LEU A 103 -5.55 2.48 2.52
C LEU A 103 -5.87 2.99 1.13
N ILE A 104 -6.80 3.93 1.06
CA ILE A 104 -7.24 4.56 -0.19
C ILE A 104 -6.81 6.02 -0.24
N ARG A 105 -6.77 6.56 -1.45
CA ARG A 105 -6.57 7.98 -1.69
C ARG A 105 -7.36 8.40 -2.91
N HIS A 106 -7.92 9.62 -2.87
CA HIS A 106 -8.66 10.15 -3.99
C HIS A 106 -7.82 10.17 -5.28
N PRO A 107 -8.32 9.68 -6.44
CA PRO A 107 -7.54 9.56 -7.67
C PRO A 107 -7.00 10.90 -8.19
N ALA A 108 -7.73 12.02 -7.99
CA ALA A 108 -7.22 13.36 -8.32
C ALA A 108 -5.92 13.74 -7.57
N LYS A 109 -5.65 13.10 -6.43
CA LYS A 109 -4.41 13.26 -5.67
C LYS A 109 -3.38 12.19 -6.04
N SER A 110 -3.78 10.98 -6.39
CA SER A 110 -2.83 9.89 -6.69
C SER A 110 -2.26 9.98 -8.11
N LEU A 111 -3.13 10.18 -9.10
CA LEU A 111 -2.80 10.06 -10.53
C LEU A 111 -1.77 11.08 -11.02
N PRO A 112 -1.84 12.39 -10.67
CA PRO A 112 -0.80 13.34 -11.07
C PRO A 112 0.60 12.94 -10.60
N SER A 113 0.69 12.35 -9.40
CA SER A 113 1.97 11.88 -8.87
C SER A 113 2.43 10.57 -9.52
N LEU A 114 1.51 9.72 -9.96
CA LEU A 114 1.83 8.50 -10.70
C LEU A 114 2.36 8.87 -12.08
N PHE A 115 1.63 9.72 -12.80
CA PHE A 115 1.98 10.21 -14.13
C PHE A 115 3.34 10.91 -14.18
N ALA A 116 3.70 11.66 -13.13
CA ALA A 116 5.01 12.33 -13.07
C ALA A 116 6.20 11.35 -13.06
N GLY A 117 6.04 10.14 -12.49
CA GLY A 117 7.08 9.09 -12.49
C GLY A 117 6.89 8.05 -13.58
N TRP A 118 5.66 7.88 -14.05
CA TRP A 118 5.22 6.80 -14.93
C TRP A 118 4.15 7.32 -15.91
N PRO A 119 4.51 8.13 -16.92
CA PRO A 119 3.52 8.83 -17.75
C PRO A 119 2.72 7.91 -18.70
N ASP A 120 3.22 6.70 -18.98
CA ASP A 120 2.65 5.72 -19.89
C ASP A 120 2.02 4.52 -19.17
N PHE A 121 1.54 4.70 -17.93
CA PHE A 121 0.87 3.63 -17.18
C PHE A 121 -0.41 3.18 -17.92
N HIS A 122 -0.71 1.89 -17.86
CA HIS A 122 -2.01 1.37 -18.26
C HIS A 122 -3.04 1.62 -17.15
N LEU A 123 -4.32 1.76 -17.47
CA LEU A 123 -5.35 2.10 -16.47
C LEU A 123 -5.43 1.06 -15.33
N SER A 124 -5.21 -0.23 -15.62
CA SER A 124 -5.13 -1.29 -14.60
C SER A 124 -3.89 -1.16 -13.69
N GLU A 125 -2.81 -0.53 -14.15
CA GLU A 125 -1.61 -0.30 -13.32
C GLU A 125 -1.84 0.79 -12.26
N THR A 126 -2.98 1.49 -12.30
CA THR A 126 -3.39 2.41 -11.22
C THR A 126 -3.71 1.68 -9.91
N GLY A 127 -4.13 0.41 -9.99
CA GLY A 127 -4.39 -0.46 -8.85
C GLY A 127 -5.75 -0.26 -8.16
N TYR A 128 -6.62 0.63 -8.66
CA TYR A 128 -7.91 0.92 -8.00
C TYR A 128 -8.93 -0.22 -8.15
N ALA A 129 -9.02 -0.81 -9.34
CA ALA A 129 -9.90 -1.95 -9.58
C ALA A 129 -9.45 -3.17 -8.78
N GLU A 130 -8.14 -3.41 -8.73
CA GLU A 130 -7.50 -4.52 -8.05
C GLU A 130 -7.63 -4.38 -6.52
N LEU A 131 -7.49 -3.16 -5.99
CA LEU A 131 -7.73 -2.89 -4.57
C LEU A 131 -9.20 -3.13 -4.20
N TYR A 132 -10.14 -2.70 -5.04
CA TYR A 132 -11.57 -2.94 -4.82
C TYR A 132 -11.90 -4.44 -4.89
N GLN A 133 -11.37 -5.16 -5.87
CA GLN A 133 -11.55 -6.60 -5.99
C GLN A 133 -11.01 -7.33 -4.74
N LEU A 134 -9.78 -7.01 -4.31
CA LEU A 134 -9.18 -7.61 -3.12
C LEU A 134 -10.00 -7.30 -1.86
N PHE A 135 -10.51 -6.07 -1.75
CA PHE A 135 -11.38 -5.67 -0.64
C PHE A 135 -12.67 -6.48 -0.60
N GLU A 136 -13.37 -6.64 -1.73
CA GLU A 136 -14.65 -7.36 -1.77
C GLU A 136 -14.49 -8.85 -1.46
N VAL A 137 -13.45 -9.52 -1.99
CA VAL A 137 -13.18 -10.93 -1.64
C VAL A 137 -12.79 -11.07 -0.17
N THR A 138 -12.01 -10.13 0.37
CA THR A 138 -11.63 -10.10 1.78
C THR A 138 -12.85 -9.90 2.68
N LYS A 139 -13.73 -8.95 2.34
CA LYS A 139 -14.96 -8.67 3.07
C LYS A 139 -15.91 -9.87 3.06
N ALA A 140 -16.04 -10.56 1.92
CA ALA A 140 -16.81 -11.79 1.82
C ALA A 140 -16.23 -12.90 2.70
N PHE A 141 -14.92 -13.12 2.65
CA PHE A 141 -14.21 -14.11 3.45
C PHE A 141 -14.32 -13.85 4.97
N LEU A 142 -14.16 -12.60 5.41
CA LEU A 142 -14.23 -12.23 6.82
C LEU A 142 -15.66 -12.17 7.36
N GLY A 143 -16.68 -12.05 6.50
CA GLY A 143 -18.06 -11.79 6.89
C GLY A 143 -18.29 -10.39 7.49
N GLN A 144 -17.27 -9.51 7.43
CA GLN A 144 -17.30 -8.15 7.95
C GLN A 144 -16.40 -7.22 7.14
N VAL A 145 -16.63 -5.92 7.24
CA VAL A 145 -15.82 -4.90 6.57
C VAL A 145 -14.42 -4.84 7.22
N PRO A 146 -13.32 -5.08 6.49
CA PRO A 146 -11.98 -4.91 7.02
C PRO A 146 -11.65 -3.43 7.24
N PRO A 147 -10.78 -3.07 8.20
CA PRO A 147 -10.39 -1.68 8.43
C PRO A 147 -9.86 -1.01 7.16
N LEU A 148 -10.42 0.15 6.83
CA LEU A 148 -10.07 0.92 5.64
C LEU A 148 -9.80 2.37 6.02
N ILE A 149 -8.62 2.88 5.70
CA ILE A 149 -8.19 4.24 6.01
C ILE A 149 -8.31 5.10 4.76
N ASP A 150 -8.79 6.33 4.91
CA ASP A 150 -8.65 7.36 3.88
C ASP A 150 -7.37 8.18 4.12
N SER A 151 -6.62 8.40 3.05
CA SER A 151 -5.34 9.11 3.09
C SER A 151 -5.46 10.57 3.51
N ASP A 152 -6.59 11.24 3.29
CA ASP A 152 -6.76 12.62 3.72
C ASP A 152 -6.99 12.70 5.23
N ASP A 153 -7.79 11.79 5.79
CA ASP A 153 -7.95 11.62 7.24
C ASP A 153 -6.59 11.37 7.92
N LEU A 154 -5.78 10.46 7.34
CA LEU A 154 -4.45 10.14 7.85
C LEU A 154 -3.50 11.34 7.88
N VAL A 155 -3.59 12.24 6.89
CA VAL A 155 -2.70 13.41 6.79
C VAL A 155 -3.21 14.58 7.61
N GLN A 156 -4.51 14.83 7.64
CA GLN A 156 -5.12 15.97 8.33
C GLN A 156 -5.30 15.72 9.83
N LYS A 157 -5.61 14.47 10.21
CA LYS A 157 -5.87 14.04 11.59
C LYS A 157 -5.09 12.75 11.90
N PRO A 158 -3.75 12.76 11.87
CA PRO A 158 -2.93 11.56 12.02
C PRO A 158 -3.15 10.83 13.35
N GLU A 159 -3.24 11.57 14.46
CA GLU A 159 -3.45 10.97 15.78
C GLU A 159 -4.79 10.24 15.88
N ALA A 160 -5.89 10.90 15.53
CA ALA A 160 -7.22 10.30 15.54
C ALA A 160 -7.31 9.09 14.59
N THR A 161 -6.75 9.21 13.38
CA THR A 161 -6.75 8.13 12.39
C THR A 161 -5.96 6.92 12.83
N ILE A 162 -4.74 7.11 13.34
CA ILE A 162 -3.90 5.99 13.79
C ILE A 162 -4.45 5.37 15.07
N LYS A 163 -5.05 6.15 15.97
CA LYS A 163 -5.75 5.61 17.14
C LYS A 163 -6.91 4.70 16.71
N ALA A 164 -7.79 5.17 15.82
CA ALA A 164 -8.90 4.37 15.29
C ALA A 164 -8.41 3.11 14.55
N TYR A 165 -7.33 3.21 13.79
CA TYR A 165 -6.70 2.05 13.16
C TYR A 165 -6.19 1.05 14.19
N CYS A 166 -5.45 1.51 15.20
CA CYS A 166 -4.89 0.67 16.26
C CYS A 166 -5.99 -0.09 17.01
N ASP A 167 -7.07 0.60 17.36
CA ASP A 167 -8.24 0.00 18.00
C ASP A 167 -8.90 -1.06 17.10
N ALA A 168 -9.06 -0.76 15.80
CA ALA A 168 -9.69 -1.67 14.84
C ALA A 168 -8.88 -2.96 14.57
N VAL A 169 -7.55 -2.90 14.66
CA VAL A 169 -6.66 -4.06 14.42
C VAL A 169 -6.17 -4.73 15.71
N GLY A 170 -6.53 -4.18 16.88
CA GLY A 170 -6.19 -4.75 18.18
C GLY A 170 -4.71 -4.59 18.58
N ILE A 171 -4.07 -3.46 18.24
CA ILE A 171 -2.69 -3.15 18.64
C ILE A 171 -2.66 -1.87 19.49
N PRO A 172 -1.68 -1.69 20.40
CA PRO A 172 -1.63 -0.48 21.21
C PRO A 172 -1.30 0.75 20.37
N PHE A 173 -2.01 1.85 20.62
CA PHE A 173 -1.66 3.17 20.07
C PHE A 173 -0.38 3.69 20.72
N MET A 174 0.57 4.15 19.88
CA MET A 174 1.87 4.67 20.29
C MET A 174 2.06 6.07 19.71
N PRO A 175 1.75 7.17 20.43
CA PRO A 175 1.81 8.52 19.89
C PRO A 175 3.21 8.90 19.40
N GLN A 176 4.26 8.37 20.03
CA GLN A 176 5.65 8.56 19.60
C GLN A 176 5.93 8.03 18.19
N ALA A 177 5.20 7.01 17.72
CA ALA A 177 5.40 6.43 16.40
C ALA A 177 4.91 7.34 15.26
N LEU A 178 4.10 8.37 15.56
CA LEU A 178 3.68 9.39 14.59
C LEU A 178 4.84 10.28 14.11
N LYS A 179 5.96 10.24 14.82
CA LYS A 179 7.21 10.91 14.45
C LYS A 179 8.31 9.88 14.28
N TRP A 180 9.06 9.97 13.19
CA TRP A 180 10.11 8.99 12.87
C TRP A 180 11.38 9.65 12.35
N ASP A 181 12.51 8.97 12.56
CA ASP A 181 13.78 9.32 11.92
C ASP A 181 13.79 8.73 10.49
N PRO A 182 13.99 9.54 9.44
CA PRO A 182 14.13 9.04 8.07
C PRO A 182 15.19 7.95 7.92
N LYS A 183 16.23 7.94 8.77
CA LYS A 183 17.31 6.94 8.75
C LYS A 183 16.86 5.54 9.11
N ILE A 184 15.69 5.40 9.74
CA ILE A 184 15.09 4.10 10.06
C ILE A 184 14.71 3.35 8.76
N CYS A 185 14.62 4.05 7.62
CA CYS A 185 14.42 3.41 6.33
C CYS A 185 15.67 2.64 5.88
N SER A 186 15.65 1.31 5.97
CA SER A 186 16.64 0.46 5.29
C SER A 186 16.54 0.63 3.76
N LYS A 187 17.57 0.17 3.04
CA LYS A 187 17.52 0.10 1.56
C LYS A 187 16.25 -0.65 1.15
N ILE A 188 15.37 0.04 0.43
CA ILE A 188 14.14 -0.49 -0.16
C ILE A 188 14.47 -0.96 -1.57
N TRP A 189 13.87 -2.06 -2.03
CA TRP A 189 13.84 -2.37 -3.47
C TRP A 189 12.99 -1.32 -4.17
N THR A 190 13.61 -0.55 -5.06
CA THR A 190 12.99 0.64 -5.67
C THR A 190 12.66 0.32 -7.11
N LEU A 191 11.41 0.52 -7.52
CA LEU A 191 11.07 0.34 -8.93
C LEU A 191 11.64 1.53 -9.74
N PRO A 192 12.18 1.29 -10.95
CA PRO A 192 12.84 2.33 -11.75
C PRO A 192 12.04 3.62 -11.98
N TRP A 193 10.70 3.54 -11.92
CA TRP A 193 9.75 4.62 -12.19
C TRP A 193 9.20 5.30 -10.91
N GLU A 194 9.72 4.97 -9.72
CA GLU A 194 9.25 5.60 -8.47
C GLU A 194 9.70 7.05 -8.31
N GLY A 195 10.57 7.55 -9.19
CA GLY A 195 11.00 8.94 -9.26
C GLY A 195 11.60 9.46 -7.95
N ASP A 196 11.45 10.78 -7.69
CA ASP A 196 11.94 11.48 -6.48
C ASP A 196 11.24 11.07 -5.17
N TRP A 197 10.48 9.98 -5.17
CA TRP A 197 9.83 9.47 -3.99
C TRP A 197 10.83 8.99 -2.91
N HIS A 198 11.99 8.46 -3.32
CA HIS A 198 13.07 8.12 -2.38
C HIS A 198 13.61 9.34 -1.64
N THR A 199 13.78 10.46 -2.33
CA THR A 199 14.19 11.75 -1.75
C THR A 199 13.18 12.21 -0.70
N TYR A 200 11.88 11.97 -0.94
CA TYR A 200 10.84 12.26 0.04
C TYR A 200 10.92 11.33 1.27
N LEU A 201 11.11 10.02 1.09
CA LEU A 201 11.26 9.12 2.24
C LEU A 201 12.43 9.50 3.15
N GLN A 202 13.53 9.95 2.55
CA GLN A 202 14.73 10.38 3.27
C GLN A 202 14.54 11.71 4.05
N SER A 203 13.45 12.44 3.79
CA SER A 203 13.13 13.71 4.45
C SER A 203 11.85 13.70 5.28
N SER A 204 10.94 12.73 5.06
CA SER A 204 9.68 12.60 5.78
C SER A 204 9.90 12.21 7.24
N ARG A 205 9.31 12.97 8.17
CA ARG A 205 9.43 12.73 9.63
C ARG A 205 8.09 12.50 10.33
N GLU A 206 7.00 12.79 9.65
CA GLU A 206 5.63 12.73 10.16
C GLU A 206 4.66 12.63 8.96
N PHE A 207 3.38 12.42 9.24
CA PHE A 207 2.33 12.56 8.23
C PHE A 207 2.14 14.04 7.89
N LYS A 208 2.35 14.40 6.62
CA LYS A 208 2.22 15.78 6.16
C LYS A 208 1.72 15.85 4.74
N GLU A 209 0.90 16.87 4.45
CA GLU A 209 0.47 17.17 3.10
C GLU A 209 1.65 17.69 2.27
N ARG A 210 1.76 17.20 1.04
CA ARG A 210 2.80 17.63 0.11
C ARG A 210 2.24 18.72 -0.79
N ASP A 211 2.99 19.81 -0.90
CA ASP A 211 2.76 20.78 -1.96
C ASP A 211 3.10 20.12 -3.31
N ARG A 212 2.16 20.21 -4.25
CA ARG A 212 2.16 19.50 -5.54
C ARG A 212 1.98 20.44 -6.72
N LYS A 213 2.27 21.73 -6.53
CA LYS A 213 2.14 22.78 -7.53
C LYS A 213 2.75 22.48 -8.91
N ASN A 214 3.72 21.57 -8.99
CA ASN A 214 4.41 21.24 -10.24
C ASN A 214 3.83 20.03 -10.98
N TYR A 215 2.82 19.35 -10.45
CA TYR A 215 2.21 18.21 -11.14
C TYR A 215 1.13 18.66 -12.11
N VAL A 216 1.07 17.98 -13.26
CA VAL A 216 0.00 18.16 -14.25
C VAL A 216 -1.33 17.79 -13.59
N SER A 217 -2.28 18.71 -13.56
CA SER A 217 -3.61 18.44 -13.03
C SER A 217 -4.36 17.45 -13.92
N VAL A 218 -5.31 16.72 -13.33
CA VAL A 218 -6.14 15.75 -14.07
C VAL A 218 -6.85 16.41 -15.25
N GLU A 219 -7.37 17.63 -15.06
CA GLU A 219 -8.10 18.37 -16.09
C GLU A 219 -7.24 18.80 -17.29
N ASN A 220 -5.92 18.86 -17.13
CA ASN A 220 -4.99 19.36 -18.14
C ASN A 220 -4.30 18.25 -18.96
N ASN A 221 -4.70 16.99 -18.81
CA ASN A 221 -4.12 15.88 -19.56
C ASN A 221 -5.17 14.78 -19.83
N GLU A 222 -5.32 14.40 -21.10
CA GLU A 222 -6.34 13.43 -21.52
C GLU A 222 -6.15 12.03 -20.92
N HIS A 223 -4.91 11.56 -20.80
CA HIS A 223 -4.63 10.26 -20.18
C HIS A 223 -4.99 10.28 -18.68
N LEU A 224 -4.69 11.38 -17.97
CA LEU A 224 -5.11 11.56 -16.58
C LEU A 224 -6.63 11.62 -16.42
N LYS A 225 -7.37 12.26 -17.33
CA LYS A 225 -8.85 12.26 -17.31
C LYS A 225 -9.41 10.85 -17.45
N GLN A 226 -8.93 10.11 -18.45
CA GLN A 226 -9.33 8.71 -18.65
C GLN A 226 -9.02 7.84 -17.43
N ALA A 227 -7.83 8.00 -16.85
CA ALA A 227 -7.45 7.31 -15.62
C ALA A 227 -8.33 7.72 -14.43
N TYR A 228 -8.69 8.99 -14.32
CA TYR A 228 -9.55 9.48 -13.25
C TYR A 228 -10.96 8.88 -13.35
N ASP A 229 -11.58 8.92 -14.53
CA ASP A 229 -12.91 8.37 -14.78
C ASP A 229 -12.94 6.85 -14.54
N TYR A 230 -11.84 6.15 -14.88
CA TYR A 230 -11.67 4.73 -14.58
C TYR A 230 -11.57 4.45 -13.07
N CYS A 231 -10.78 5.24 -12.33
CA CYS A 231 -10.48 4.98 -10.91
C CYS A 231 -11.61 5.43 -9.97
N LEU A 232 -12.33 6.51 -10.31
CA LEU A 232 -13.27 7.18 -9.42
C LEU A 232 -14.39 6.26 -8.90
N PRO A 233 -15.05 5.43 -9.72
CA PRO A 233 -16.11 4.54 -9.23
C PRO A 233 -15.62 3.54 -8.17
N TYR A 234 -14.42 2.98 -8.34
CA TYR A 234 -13.82 2.06 -7.35
C TYR A 234 -13.48 2.79 -6.05
N TYR A 235 -12.89 3.99 -6.16
CA TYR A 235 -12.60 4.81 -4.99
C TYR A 235 -13.86 5.15 -4.21
N GLN A 236 -14.94 5.58 -4.87
CA GLN A 236 -16.18 5.97 -4.21
C GLN A 236 -16.80 4.81 -3.41
N ARG A 237 -16.83 3.60 -3.98
CA ARG A 237 -17.32 2.40 -3.28
C ARG A 237 -16.47 2.06 -2.06
N LEU A 238 -15.14 2.15 -2.17
CA LEU A 238 -14.24 1.92 -1.03
C LEU A 238 -14.39 3.01 0.04
N TYR A 239 -14.58 4.26 -0.37
CA TYR A 239 -14.67 5.42 0.52
C TYR A 239 -15.87 5.35 1.48
N GLU A 240 -16.96 4.72 1.06
CA GLU A 240 -18.14 4.49 1.91
C GLU A 240 -17.81 3.60 3.13
N HIS A 241 -16.85 2.69 2.98
CA HIS A 241 -16.43 1.72 3.99
C HIS A 241 -15.29 2.18 4.91
N ARG A 242 -14.77 3.39 4.72
CA ARG A 242 -13.65 3.89 5.54
C ARG A 242 -14.02 4.00 7.02
N LEU A 243 -13.00 3.85 7.86
CA LEU A 243 -13.09 4.16 9.29
C LEU A 243 -13.58 5.59 9.48
N ARG A 244 -14.56 5.76 10.37
CA ARG A 244 -15.03 7.08 10.78
C ARG A 244 -14.20 7.50 11.98
N ILE A 245 -13.52 8.62 11.84
CA ILE A 245 -12.73 9.24 12.89
C ILE A 245 -13.56 10.37 13.50
N GLU A 246 -13.57 10.42 14.83
CA GLU A 246 -14.14 11.53 15.61
C GLU A 246 -13.19 12.73 15.62
#